data_AF-A0A150MK96-F1
#
_entry.id   AF-A0A150MK96-F1
#
_cell.length_a   1.000
_cell.length_b   1.000
_cell.length_c   1.000
_cell.angle_alpha   90.00
_cell.angle_beta   90.00
_cell.angle_gamma   90.00
#
_symmetry.space_group_name_H-M   'P 1'
#
loop_
_entity.id
_entity.type
_entity.pdbx_description
1 polymer ?
#
loop_
_entity_poly.entity_id
_entity_poly.type
_entity_poly.pdbx_seq_one_letter_code
_entity_poly.pdbx_strand_id
1 'polypeptide(L)'
;MRKKGLQITNDHGWTIERLQEQERKMKKANMAKRIAVIRLIMQGYLGIQVAELLNLHRETVSIYVQKFNQGGMDALLERRYAPGRKPYLSPEEERELKKMLEESTPADEGYGIETGWNTRIIQHVLEEKFSVTMSRGGIGDMLHRWGFRYTRPTYTLKRANPQKQKEFQQEMELIKKTCPTTWSSSMKMKAIFGITKLYGPHGV
;
A
#
# COMPACT_ATOMS: atom_id res chain seq x y z
N MET A 1 -32.48 -17.43 42.45
CA MET A 1 -32.65 -18.04 41.11
C MET A 1 -31.35 -18.72 40.69
N ARG A 2 -31.37 -20.00 40.27
CA ARG A 2 -30.22 -20.62 39.59
C ARG A 2 -30.08 -19.97 38.21
N LYS A 3 -28.99 -19.24 37.96
CA LYS A 3 -28.67 -18.75 36.61
C LYS A 3 -28.44 -19.97 35.72
N LYS A 4 -29.19 -20.11 34.61
CA LYS A 4 -28.92 -21.16 33.62
C LYS A 4 -27.49 -20.96 33.12
N GLY A 5 -26.68 -22.02 33.19
CA GLY A 5 -25.31 -21.99 32.72
C GLY A 5 -25.23 -21.80 31.21
N LEU A 6 -24.07 -21.34 30.73
CA LEU A 6 -23.77 -21.32 29.31
C LEU A 6 -23.61 -22.80 28.86
N GLN A 7 -24.48 -23.27 27.97
CA GLN A 7 -24.52 -24.68 27.54
C GLN A 7 -24.31 -24.80 26.03
N ILE A 8 -23.63 -25.88 25.64
CA ILE A 8 -23.52 -26.31 24.25
C ILE A 8 -24.76 -27.16 23.94
N THR A 9 -25.54 -26.73 22.96
CA THR A 9 -26.82 -27.37 22.59
C THR A 9 -26.69 -28.32 21.41
N ASN A 10 -25.60 -28.19 20.64
CA ASN A 10 -25.25 -29.04 19.53
C ASN A 10 -23.72 -29.20 19.54
N ASP A 11 -23.25 -30.44 19.63
CA ASP A 11 -21.83 -30.80 19.67
C ASP A 11 -21.20 -30.91 18.27
N HIS A 12 -22.03 -30.94 17.21
CA HIS A 12 -21.61 -31.05 15.81
C HIS A 12 -20.62 -32.20 15.55
N GLY A 13 -20.73 -33.31 16.31
CA GLY A 13 -19.82 -34.46 16.20
C GLY A 13 -18.40 -34.26 16.77
N TRP A 14 -18.17 -33.21 17.55
CA TRP A 14 -16.89 -32.95 18.22
C TRP A 14 -16.85 -33.58 19.61
N THR A 15 -15.86 -34.43 19.86
CA THR A 15 -15.56 -34.96 21.20
C THR A 15 -14.50 -34.09 21.90
N ILE A 16 -14.45 -34.15 23.23
CA ILE A 16 -13.46 -33.42 24.05
C ILE A 16 -12.02 -33.75 23.61
N GLU A 17 -11.75 -35.01 23.27
CA GLU A 17 -10.46 -35.50 22.77
C GLU A 17 -10.09 -34.88 21.42
N ARG A 18 -11.02 -34.88 20.45
CA ARG A 18 -10.82 -34.22 19.14
C ARG A 18 -10.56 -32.72 19.28
N LEU A 19 -11.21 -32.07 20.24
CA LEU A 19 -10.95 -30.66 20.55
C LEU A 19 -9.53 -30.45 21.13
N GLN A 20 -9.01 -31.36 21.96
CA GLN A 20 -7.62 -31.30 22.44
C GLN A 20 -6.61 -31.51 21.32
N GLU A 21 -6.85 -32.47 20.42
CA GLU A 21 -5.97 -32.69 19.27
C GLU A 21 -5.94 -31.46 18.34
N GLN A 22 -7.11 -30.89 18.05
CA GLN A 22 -7.22 -29.68 17.22
C GLN A 22 -6.59 -28.46 17.91
N GLU A 23 -6.73 -28.31 19.24
CA GLU A 23 -6.07 -27.27 20.02
C GLU A 23 -4.53 -27.35 19.88
N ARG A 24 -3.95 -28.56 19.96
CA ARG A 24 -2.51 -28.80 19.76
C ARG A 24 -2.05 -28.55 18.32
N LYS A 25 -2.87 -28.89 17.33
CA LYS A 25 -2.58 -28.71 15.90
C LYS A 25 -2.60 -27.25 15.46
N MET A 26 -3.33 -26.38 16.17
CA MET A 26 -3.58 -25.00 15.78
C MET A 26 -2.44 -24.04 16.15
N LYS A 27 -1.61 -23.68 15.16
CA LYS A 27 -0.49 -22.72 15.29
C LYS A 27 -0.87 -21.32 15.80
N LYS A 28 -2.13 -20.88 15.64
CA LYS A 28 -2.59 -19.55 16.05
C LYS A 28 -3.15 -19.59 17.47
N ALA A 29 -2.41 -19.07 18.45
CA ALA A 29 -2.79 -19.07 19.87
C ALA A 29 -4.23 -18.55 20.14
N ASN A 30 -4.66 -17.48 19.45
CA ASN A 30 -6.02 -16.96 19.59
C ASN A 30 -7.12 -17.92 19.08
N MET A 31 -6.81 -18.78 18.12
CA MET A 31 -7.74 -19.82 17.65
C MET A 31 -7.72 -21.05 18.56
N ALA A 32 -6.55 -21.45 19.05
CA ALA A 32 -6.45 -22.49 20.09
C ALA A 32 -7.25 -22.10 21.35
N LYS A 33 -7.16 -20.84 21.81
CA LYS A 33 -8.01 -20.32 22.90
C LYS A 33 -9.51 -20.43 22.64
N ARG A 34 -9.99 -20.23 21.40
CA ARG A 34 -11.42 -20.42 21.05
C ARG A 34 -11.85 -21.87 21.21
N ILE A 35 -11.02 -22.81 20.74
CA ILE A 35 -11.27 -24.25 20.85
C ILE A 35 -11.24 -24.67 22.33
N ALA A 36 -10.28 -24.16 23.11
CA ALA A 36 -10.17 -24.40 24.55
C ALA A 36 -11.41 -23.93 25.32
N VAL A 37 -12.02 -22.79 24.96
CA VAL A 37 -13.30 -22.34 25.53
C VAL A 37 -14.39 -23.39 25.34
N ILE A 38 -14.60 -23.87 24.11
CA ILE A 38 -15.63 -24.88 23.82
C ILE A 38 -15.33 -26.18 24.59
N ARG A 39 -14.07 -26.65 24.56
CA ARG A 39 -13.64 -27.84 25.29
C ARG A 39 -13.95 -27.76 26.79
N LEU A 40 -13.66 -26.64 27.45
CA LEU A 40 -13.93 -26.45 28.88
C LEU A 40 -15.43 -26.40 29.18
N ILE A 41 -16.24 -25.77 28.32
CA ILE A 41 -17.70 -25.78 28.48
C ILE A 41 -18.27 -27.20 28.30
N MET A 42 -17.75 -27.99 27.35
CA MET A 42 -18.11 -29.42 27.20
C MET A 42 -17.67 -30.28 28.41
N GLN A 43 -16.57 -29.91 29.07
CA GLN A 43 -16.13 -30.51 30.33
C GLN A 43 -16.97 -30.08 31.55
N GLY A 44 -17.99 -29.24 31.37
CA GLY A 44 -18.92 -28.82 32.43
C GLY A 44 -18.49 -27.60 33.25
N TYR A 45 -17.40 -26.92 32.90
CA TYR A 45 -16.99 -25.69 33.58
C TYR A 45 -18.00 -24.55 33.36
N LEU A 46 -18.17 -23.70 34.36
CA LEU A 46 -19.00 -22.50 34.24
C LEU A 46 -18.29 -21.47 33.35
N GLY A 47 -19.05 -20.77 32.50
CA GLY A 47 -18.47 -19.74 31.61
C GLY A 47 -17.70 -18.61 32.32
N ILE A 48 -17.96 -18.37 33.61
CA ILE A 48 -17.19 -17.45 34.46
C ILE A 48 -15.79 -18.04 34.75
N GLN A 49 -15.72 -19.31 35.19
CA GLN A 49 -14.46 -20.01 35.43
C GLN A 49 -13.62 -20.13 34.16
N VAL A 50 -14.26 -20.35 33.00
CA VAL A 50 -13.58 -20.40 31.69
C VAL A 50 -13.03 -19.03 31.29
N ALA A 51 -13.76 -17.95 31.58
CA ALA A 51 -13.31 -16.58 31.35
C ALA A 51 -12.06 -16.23 32.19
N GLU A 52 -12.08 -16.59 33.48
CA GLU A 52 -10.94 -16.44 34.40
C GLU A 52 -9.73 -17.28 33.95
N LEU A 53 -9.93 -18.57 33.70
CA LEU A 53 -8.85 -19.52 33.34
C LEU A 53 -8.12 -19.17 32.03
N LEU A 54 -8.82 -18.61 31.04
CA LEU A 54 -8.24 -18.25 29.74
C LEU A 54 -7.90 -16.77 29.59
N ASN A 55 -8.15 -15.97 30.63
CA ASN A 55 -8.04 -14.51 30.68
C ASN A 55 -8.81 -13.85 29.50
N LEU A 56 -10.12 -14.07 29.48
CA LEU A 56 -11.06 -13.56 28.47
C LEU A 56 -12.22 -12.83 29.16
N HIS A 57 -12.84 -11.87 28.47
CA HIS A 57 -14.08 -11.27 28.97
C HIS A 57 -15.24 -12.29 28.90
N ARG A 58 -16.11 -12.30 29.92
CA ARG A 58 -17.28 -13.20 30.03
C ARG A 58 -18.16 -13.25 28.78
N GLU A 59 -18.30 -12.10 28.12
CA GLU A 59 -19.10 -11.95 26.90
C GLU A 59 -18.44 -12.61 25.69
N THR A 60 -17.10 -12.57 25.60
CA THR A 60 -16.34 -13.27 24.55
C THR A 60 -16.55 -14.78 24.63
N VAL A 61 -16.58 -15.34 25.84
CA VAL A 61 -16.91 -16.76 26.09
C VAL A 61 -18.35 -17.07 25.63
N SER A 62 -19.31 -16.20 25.95
CA SER A 62 -20.70 -16.31 25.48
C SER A 62 -20.82 -16.31 23.95
N ILE A 63 -20.14 -15.38 23.28
CA ILE A 63 -20.12 -15.26 21.81
C ILE A 63 -19.52 -16.51 21.16
N TYR A 64 -18.45 -17.07 21.73
CA TYR A 64 -17.82 -18.29 21.20
C TYR A 64 -18.74 -19.51 21.30
N VAL A 65 -19.41 -19.73 22.43
CA VAL A 65 -20.40 -20.82 22.57
C VAL A 65 -21.59 -20.60 21.64
N GLN A 66 -22.10 -19.37 21.50
CA GLN A 66 -23.18 -19.07 20.57
C GLN A 66 -22.80 -19.39 19.11
N LYS A 67 -21.60 -18.98 18.66
CA LYS A 67 -21.10 -19.29 17.31
C LYS A 67 -20.92 -20.79 17.08
N PHE A 68 -20.37 -21.50 18.07
CA PHE A 68 -20.23 -22.95 17.99
C PHE A 68 -21.59 -23.66 17.92
N ASN A 69 -22.57 -23.25 18.74
CA ASN A 69 -23.94 -23.79 18.65
C ASN A 69 -24.57 -23.53 17.28
N GLN A 70 -24.32 -22.36 16.66
CA GLN A 70 -24.89 -21.97 15.35
C GLN A 70 -24.29 -22.70 14.14
N GLY A 71 -22.97 -22.97 14.13
CA GLY A 71 -22.29 -23.51 12.94
C GLY A 71 -20.97 -24.22 13.24
N GLY A 72 -20.87 -24.84 14.42
CA GLY A 72 -19.76 -25.70 14.82
C GLY A 72 -18.40 -25.01 14.80
N MET A 73 -17.38 -25.78 14.42
CA MET A 73 -16.00 -25.33 14.37
C MET A 73 -15.77 -24.23 13.32
N ASP A 74 -16.44 -24.31 12.18
CA ASP A 74 -16.25 -23.35 11.09
C ASP A 74 -16.74 -21.96 11.48
N ALA A 75 -17.93 -21.84 12.06
CA ALA A 75 -18.44 -20.56 12.58
C ALA A 75 -17.63 -20.01 13.77
N LEU A 76 -17.03 -20.88 14.60
CA LEU A 76 -16.14 -20.49 15.69
C LEU A 76 -14.80 -19.92 15.18
N LEU A 77 -14.21 -20.56 14.18
CA LEU A 77 -12.92 -20.17 13.60
C LEU A 77 -13.06 -19.07 12.54
N GLU A 78 -14.25 -18.85 12.00
CA GLU A 78 -14.52 -17.75 11.08
C GLU A 78 -14.07 -16.40 11.68
N ARG A 79 -13.20 -15.71 10.94
CA ARG A 79 -12.78 -14.35 11.24
C ARG A 79 -13.29 -13.43 10.14
N ARG A 80 -14.52 -12.95 10.33
CA ARG A 80 -15.01 -11.80 9.57
C ARG A 80 -14.18 -10.58 9.94
N TYR A 81 -13.47 -10.04 8.96
CA TYR A 81 -12.94 -8.69 9.04
C TYR A 81 -14.08 -7.73 8.66
N ALA A 82 -14.11 -6.54 9.25
CA ALA A 82 -15.01 -5.51 8.75
C ALA A 82 -14.68 -5.25 7.27
N PRO A 83 -15.68 -5.06 6.38
CA PRO A 83 -15.39 -4.59 5.04
C PRO A 83 -14.60 -3.28 5.15
N GLY A 84 -13.55 -3.15 4.34
CA GLY A 84 -12.75 -1.93 4.32
C GLY A 84 -13.58 -0.71 3.93
N ARG A 85 -13.00 0.49 4.08
CA ARG A 85 -13.64 1.72 3.60
C ARG A 85 -14.06 1.52 2.14
N LYS A 86 -15.34 1.77 1.84
CA LYS A 86 -15.87 1.71 0.47
C LYS A 86 -14.99 2.59 -0.45
N PRO A 87 -14.67 2.13 -1.67
CA PRO A 87 -14.03 2.99 -2.68
C PRO A 87 -14.80 4.29 -2.86
N TYR A 88 -14.10 5.37 -3.22
CA TYR A 88 -14.73 6.67 -3.49
C TYR A 88 -15.51 6.67 -4.81
N LEU A 89 -15.09 5.85 -5.77
CA LEU A 89 -15.70 5.71 -7.09
C LEU A 89 -16.56 4.44 -7.16
N SER A 90 -17.64 4.52 -7.91
CA SER A 90 -18.40 3.38 -8.43
C SER A 90 -17.53 2.54 -9.38
N PRO A 91 -17.75 1.21 -9.50
CA PRO A 91 -17.10 0.39 -10.52
C PRO A 91 -17.32 0.87 -11.96
N GLU A 92 -18.34 1.69 -12.21
CA GLU A 92 -18.61 2.26 -13.52
C GLU A 92 -17.71 3.47 -13.81
N GLU A 93 -17.65 4.41 -12.86
CA GLU A 93 -16.77 5.59 -12.87
C GLU A 93 -15.28 5.18 -12.89
N GLU A 94 -14.93 4.12 -12.16
CA GLU A 94 -13.58 3.53 -12.17
C GLU A 94 -13.17 3.02 -13.56
N ARG A 95 -14.08 2.35 -14.29
CA ARG A 95 -13.82 1.92 -15.68
C ARG A 95 -13.70 3.11 -16.62
N GLU A 96 -14.57 4.10 -16.47
CA GLU A 96 -14.57 5.29 -17.32
C GLU A 96 -13.28 6.11 -17.14
N LEU A 97 -12.90 6.41 -15.89
CA LEU A 97 -11.67 7.12 -15.59
C LEU A 97 -10.44 6.31 -16.03
N LYS A 98 -10.43 4.99 -15.83
CA LYS A 98 -9.35 4.14 -16.32
C LYS A 98 -9.20 4.22 -17.84
N LYS A 99 -10.30 4.15 -18.59
CA LYS A 99 -10.32 4.28 -20.05
C LYS A 99 -9.78 5.64 -20.50
N MET A 100 -10.24 6.73 -19.88
CA MET A 100 -9.74 8.08 -20.15
C MET A 100 -8.22 8.18 -19.93
N LEU A 101 -7.70 7.65 -18.82
CA LEU A 101 -6.27 7.66 -18.50
C LEU A 101 -5.39 6.82 -19.47
N GLU A 102 -5.97 5.84 -20.15
CA GLU A 102 -5.28 4.96 -21.11
C GLU A 102 -5.35 5.48 -22.56
N GLU A 103 -6.48 6.08 -22.97
CA GLU A 103 -6.76 6.46 -24.37
C GLU A 103 -6.49 7.93 -24.70
N SER A 104 -6.55 8.84 -23.71
CA SER A 104 -6.48 10.29 -23.92
C SER A 104 -5.32 10.95 -23.16
N THR A 105 -4.93 12.16 -23.55
CA THR A 105 -4.05 13.03 -22.76
C THR A 105 -4.85 14.19 -22.13
N PRO A 106 -4.35 14.84 -21.06
CA PRO A 106 -4.99 16.03 -20.49
C PRO A 106 -5.25 17.16 -21.48
N ALA A 107 -4.51 17.21 -22.59
CA ALA A 107 -4.69 18.21 -23.65
C ALA A 107 -5.87 17.89 -24.57
N ASP A 108 -6.17 16.60 -24.81
CA ASP A 108 -7.29 16.18 -25.65
C ASP A 108 -8.63 16.42 -24.94
N GLU A 109 -8.65 16.18 -23.62
CA GLU A 109 -9.81 16.41 -22.74
C GLU A 109 -9.92 17.86 -22.22
N GLY A 110 -9.01 18.76 -22.62
CA GLY A 110 -9.05 20.19 -22.26
C GLY A 110 -8.61 20.55 -20.82
N TYR A 111 -8.18 19.58 -20.01
CA TYR A 111 -7.76 19.79 -18.61
C TYR A 111 -6.34 20.36 -18.43
N GLY A 112 -5.54 20.51 -19.49
CA GLY A 112 -4.25 21.20 -19.43
C GLY A 112 -3.40 21.10 -20.70
N ILE A 113 -2.18 21.64 -20.65
CA ILE A 113 -1.18 21.56 -21.74
C ILE A 113 -0.21 20.38 -21.52
N GLU A 114 -0.33 19.66 -20.38
CA GLU A 114 0.56 18.55 -20.04
C GLU A 114 0.30 17.33 -20.94
N THR A 115 1.36 16.77 -21.52
CA THR A 115 1.29 15.60 -22.43
C THR A 115 1.03 14.26 -21.71
N GLY A 116 0.68 14.29 -20.43
CA GLY A 116 0.52 13.09 -19.62
C GLY A 116 -0.15 13.39 -18.28
N TRP A 117 -0.86 12.39 -17.75
CA TRP A 117 -1.69 12.56 -16.57
C TRP A 117 -0.91 12.77 -15.29
N ASN A 118 -1.26 13.85 -14.58
CA ASN A 118 -0.67 14.25 -13.30
C ASN A 118 -1.73 14.14 -12.19
N THR A 119 -1.35 13.70 -11.00
CA THR A 119 -2.28 13.55 -9.85
C THR A 119 -3.07 14.82 -9.51
N ARG A 120 -2.53 16.01 -9.83
CA ARG A 120 -3.26 17.28 -9.68
C ARG A 120 -4.36 17.44 -10.72
N ILE A 121 -4.08 17.13 -11.99
CA ILE A 121 -5.06 17.16 -13.08
C ILE A 121 -6.16 16.14 -12.79
N ILE A 122 -5.79 14.91 -12.42
CA ILE A 122 -6.74 13.85 -12.06
C ILE A 122 -7.63 14.28 -10.87
N GLN A 123 -7.10 15.01 -9.89
CA GLN A 123 -7.91 15.56 -8.80
C GLN A 123 -9.00 16.51 -9.33
N HIS A 124 -8.67 17.40 -10.27
CA HIS A 124 -9.65 18.31 -10.88
C HIS A 124 -10.69 17.54 -11.72
N VAL A 125 -10.30 16.52 -12.50
CA VAL A 125 -11.26 15.66 -13.22
C VAL A 125 -12.20 14.93 -12.26
N LEU A 126 -11.70 14.42 -11.13
CA LEU A 126 -12.52 13.75 -10.11
C LEU A 126 -13.52 14.70 -9.45
N GLU A 127 -13.10 15.94 -9.16
CA GLU A 127 -13.96 16.97 -8.56
C GLU A 127 -15.02 17.47 -9.56
N GLU A 128 -14.67 17.66 -10.84
CA GLU A 128 -15.58 18.21 -11.86
C GLU A 128 -16.53 17.16 -12.45
N LYS A 129 -16.01 16.01 -12.89
CA LYS A 129 -16.79 15.00 -13.61
C LYS A 129 -17.56 14.05 -12.68
N PHE A 130 -16.98 13.72 -11.53
CA PHE A 130 -17.52 12.72 -10.61
C PHE A 130 -17.97 13.30 -9.26
N SER A 131 -17.77 14.60 -9.01
CA SER A 131 -18.04 15.25 -7.70
C SER A 131 -17.33 14.57 -6.51
N VAL A 132 -16.20 13.92 -6.75
CA VAL A 132 -15.44 13.12 -5.77
C VAL A 132 -14.18 13.85 -5.34
N THR A 133 -14.15 14.34 -4.10
CA THR A 133 -12.94 14.95 -3.51
C THR A 133 -12.00 13.89 -2.96
N MET A 134 -10.81 13.76 -3.56
CA MET A 134 -9.73 12.87 -3.10
C MET A 134 -8.42 13.61 -2.90
N SER A 135 -7.63 13.20 -1.89
CA SER A 135 -6.27 13.71 -1.73
C SER A 135 -5.33 13.14 -2.79
N ARG A 136 -4.34 13.92 -3.23
CA ARG A 136 -3.32 13.48 -4.21
C ARG A 136 -2.62 12.17 -3.81
N GLY A 137 -2.43 11.92 -2.52
CA GLY A 137 -1.92 10.63 -2.01
C GLY A 137 -2.89 9.48 -2.25
N GLY A 138 -4.17 9.66 -1.93
CA GLY A 138 -5.20 8.65 -2.22
C GLY A 138 -5.42 8.39 -3.71
N ILE A 139 -5.20 9.40 -4.57
CA ILE A 139 -5.16 9.23 -6.03
C ILE A 139 -3.94 8.40 -6.45
N GLY A 140 -2.76 8.66 -5.87
CA GLY A 140 -1.57 7.83 -6.08
C GLY A 140 -1.76 6.36 -5.70
N ASP A 141 -2.32 6.10 -4.51
CA ASP A 141 -2.66 4.75 -4.03
C ASP A 141 -3.71 4.07 -4.93
N MET A 142 -4.69 4.83 -5.43
CA MET A 142 -5.70 4.36 -6.37
C MET A 142 -5.07 3.91 -7.70
N LEU A 143 -4.27 4.76 -8.32
CA LEU A 143 -3.55 4.46 -9.56
C LEU A 143 -2.62 3.24 -9.41
N HIS A 144 -1.92 3.14 -8.28
CA HIS A 144 -1.05 2.00 -7.99
C HIS A 144 -1.84 0.69 -7.85
N ARG A 145 -3.03 0.70 -7.23
CA ARG A 145 -3.92 -0.48 -7.17
C ARG A 145 -4.43 -0.91 -8.56
N TRP A 146 -4.63 0.05 -9.47
CA TRP A 146 -5.01 -0.22 -10.87
C TRP A 146 -3.84 -0.69 -11.75
N GLY A 147 -2.61 -0.71 -11.22
CA GLY A 147 -1.41 -1.16 -11.91
C GLY A 147 -0.68 -0.06 -12.71
N PHE A 148 -1.16 1.18 -12.68
CA PHE A 148 -0.45 2.31 -13.29
C PHE A 148 0.88 2.53 -12.56
N ARG A 149 1.96 2.68 -13.33
CA ARG A 149 3.29 3.03 -12.81
C ARG A 149 3.65 4.44 -13.23
N TYR A 150 4.25 5.18 -12.31
CA TYR A 150 4.84 6.48 -12.64
C TYR A 150 6.00 6.29 -13.62
N THR A 151 5.83 6.81 -14.83
CA THR A 151 6.89 6.85 -15.85
C THR A 151 7.42 8.27 -15.91
N ARG A 152 8.72 8.45 -15.63
CA ARG A 152 9.38 9.74 -15.83
C ARG A 152 9.51 9.99 -17.34
N PRO A 153 9.02 11.13 -17.88
CA PRO A 153 9.24 11.45 -19.29
C PRO A 153 10.73 11.68 -19.53
N THR A 154 11.37 10.75 -20.24
CA THR A 154 12.75 10.91 -20.69
C THR A 154 12.76 11.82 -21.90
N TYR A 155 13.41 12.98 -21.79
CA TYR A 155 13.49 13.97 -22.86
C TYR A 155 14.34 13.44 -24.03
N THR A 156 13.68 12.79 -24.99
CA THR A 156 14.26 12.48 -26.29
C THR A 156 14.15 13.70 -27.19
N LEU A 157 15.29 14.29 -27.55
CA LEU A 157 15.37 15.39 -28.50
C LEU A 157 14.86 14.92 -29.89
N LYS A 158 13.58 15.18 -30.21
CA LYS A 158 12.98 14.86 -31.52
C LYS A 158 13.76 15.44 -32.73
N ARG A 159 14.61 16.45 -32.51
CA ARG A 159 15.48 17.11 -33.50
C ARG A 159 16.91 16.55 -33.57
N ALA A 160 17.25 15.51 -32.79
CA ALA A 160 18.57 14.91 -32.82
C ALA A 160 18.80 14.19 -34.16
N ASN A 161 19.75 14.68 -34.97
CA ASN A 161 20.20 13.97 -36.16
C ASN A 161 21.09 12.78 -35.73
N PRO A 162 20.71 11.52 -35.99
CA PRO A 162 21.48 10.35 -35.55
C PRO A 162 22.89 10.29 -36.14
N GLN A 163 23.09 10.86 -37.32
CA GLN A 163 24.39 10.90 -37.99
C GLN A 163 25.35 11.83 -37.23
N LYS A 164 24.91 13.05 -36.91
CA LYS A 164 25.69 14.01 -36.10
C LYS A 164 25.99 13.50 -34.70
N GLN A 165 25.11 12.68 -34.11
CA GLN A 165 25.40 12.04 -32.83
C GLN A 165 26.51 10.98 -32.94
N LYS A 166 26.55 10.20 -34.02
CA LYS A 166 27.63 9.23 -34.27
C LYS A 166 28.97 9.94 -34.55
N GLU A 167 28.94 10.97 -35.38
CA GLU A 167 30.11 11.83 -35.67
C GLU A 167 30.68 12.42 -34.37
N PHE A 168 29.84 13.03 -33.52
CA PHE A 168 30.25 13.57 -32.23
C PHE A 168 30.76 12.50 -31.24
N GLN A 169 30.18 11.29 -31.25
CA GLN A 169 30.69 10.18 -30.43
C GLN A 169 32.07 9.70 -30.89
N GLN A 170 32.30 9.60 -32.20
CA GLN A 170 33.59 9.26 -32.78
C GLN A 170 34.64 10.34 -32.51
N GLU A 171 34.28 11.61 -32.71
CA GLU A 171 35.12 12.78 -32.37
C GLU A 171 35.49 12.79 -30.89
N MET A 172 34.52 12.58 -29.99
CA MET A 172 34.77 12.49 -28.55
C MET A 172 35.63 11.28 -28.16
N GLU A 173 35.49 10.13 -28.82
CA GLU A 173 36.41 9.00 -28.63
C GLU A 173 37.83 9.31 -29.10
N LEU A 174 37.98 9.98 -30.25
CA LEU A 174 39.29 10.41 -30.75
C LEU A 174 39.93 11.41 -29.80
N ILE A 175 39.19 12.41 -29.31
CA ILE A 175 39.67 13.36 -28.30
C ILE A 175 40.13 12.64 -27.02
N LYS A 176 39.37 11.65 -26.54
CA LYS A 176 39.74 10.82 -25.37
C LYS A 176 40.97 9.94 -25.60
N LYS A 177 41.23 9.51 -26.83
CA LYS A 177 42.41 8.68 -27.20
C LYS A 177 43.65 9.52 -27.46
N THR A 178 43.49 10.73 -27.99
CA THR A 178 44.58 11.65 -28.35
C THR A 178 45.01 12.56 -27.19
N CYS A 179 44.11 12.85 -26.25
CA CYS A 179 44.47 13.58 -25.03
C CYS A 179 45.22 12.64 -24.06
N PRO A 180 46.50 12.89 -23.73
CA PRO A 180 47.18 12.12 -22.70
C PRO A 180 46.53 12.45 -21.36
N THR A 181 45.95 11.46 -20.69
CA THR A 181 45.53 11.61 -19.28
C THR A 181 46.74 11.65 -18.36
N THR A 182 47.49 12.74 -18.43
CA THR A 182 48.48 13.15 -17.45
C THR A 182 48.01 14.44 -16.80
N TRP A 183 47.20 14.31 -15.75
CA TRP A 183 47.39 15.04 -14.50
C TRP A 183 46.85 14.20 -13.35
N SER A 184 47.74 13.30 -12.90
CA SER A 184 47.67 12.72 -11.56
C SER A 184 47.66 13.83 -10.51
N SER A 185 46.98 13.56 -9.40
CA SER A 185 47.03 14.33 -8.16
C SER A 185 48.43 14.85 -7.78
N SER A 186 48.43 16.03 -7.13
CA SER A 186 49.53 16.67 -6.37
C SER A 186 50.39 17.72 -7.09
N MET A 187 49.87 18.96 -7.16
CA MET A 187 50.70 20.11 -6.76
C MET A 187 49.84 21.20 -6.10
N LYS A 188 50.17 21.55 -4.85
CA LYS A 188 49.63 22.73 -4.17
C LYS A 188 50.43 23.95 -4.65
N MET A 189 49.78 25.01 -5.15
CA MET A 189 49.83 26.38 -4.59
C MET A 189 49.34 27.47 -5.58
N LYS A 190 48.35 28.24 -5.10
CA LYS A 190 48.19 29.72 -5.19
C LYS A 190 48.51 30.48 -6.50
N ALA A 191 47.41 30.96 -7.10
CA ALA A 191 47.08 32.38 -7.36
C ALA A 191 47.65 33.09 -8.61
N ILE A 192 47.00 34.24 -8.94
CA ILE A 192 47.31 35.22 -10.00
C ILE A 192 46.92 34.68 -11.41
N PHE A 193 46.11 35.31 -12.27
CA PHE A 193 45.29 36.54 -12.28
C PHE A 193 44.11 36.29 -13.27
N GLY A 194 42.98 37.00 -13.31
CA GLY A 194 42.42 38.07 -12.47
C GLY A 194 41.25 38.75 -13.20
N ILE A 195 40.00 38.65 -12.70
CA ILE A 195 38.81 39.27 -13.35
C ILE A 195 38.70 40.74 -12.94
N THR A 196 38.81 41.63 -13.91
CA THR A 196 38.49 43.04 -13.76
C THR A 196 36.98 43.26 -13.69
N LYS A 197 36.51 43.79 -12.56
CA LYS A 197 35.34 44.68 -12.57
C LYS A 197 35.65 45.91 -11.73
N LEU A 198 36.12 46.96 -12.40
CA LEU A 198 36.16 48.30 -11.83
C LEU A 198 34.72 48.74 -11.55
N TYR A 199 34.42 49.13 -10.32
CA TYR A 199 34.27 50.55 -9.96
C TYR A 199 34.34 50.70 -8.44
N GLY A 200 35.12 51.67 -8.00
CA GLY A 200 35.41 51.96 -6.60
C GLY A 200 34.55 53.11 -6.02
N PRO A 201 35.03 53.84 -4.99
CA PRO A 201 34.19 53.99 -3.80
C PRO A 201 34.00 55.44 -3.31
N HIS A 202 32.95 55.61 -2.50
CA HIS A 202 32.93 56.56 -1.38
C HIS A 202 32.42 55.79 -0.14
N GLY A 203 32.92 55.98 1.07
CA GLY A 203 33.97 56.91 1.50
C GLY A 203 33.57 57.62 2.78
N VAL A 204 33.91 57.00 3.92
CA VAL A 204 33.70 57.45 5.32
C VAL A 204 32.25 57.46 5.80
#